data_AF-A0A553PUE2-F1
#
_entry.id   AF-A0A553PUE2-F1
#
_cell.length_a   1.000
_cell.length_b   1.000
_cell.length_c   1.000
_cell.angle_alpha   90.00
_cell.angle_beta   90.00
_cell.angle_gamma   90.00
#
_symmetry.space_group_name_H-M   'P 1'
#
loop_
_entity.id
_entity.type
_entity.pdbx_description
1 polymer ?
#
loop_
_entity_poly.entity_id
_entity_poly.type
_entity_poly.pdbx_seq_one_letter_code
_entity_poly.pdbx_strand_id
1 'polypeptide(L)'
;MPSNRVDKPEVSDNVKVVVRCRPLNEKEKIMGYKQAVTVDEIRGTITVNKVDLIRTIFAYGQTGTGKTFTMEGVRAVPELRGIIPNSFAHVFGHIAKAGDDTRFLVRVSYLEIYNEEVRDLLGKDQMQRLEVKERPDVGVYIKDLSGYVVNNADDMDRIMTLGHKNRKY
;
A
#
# COMPACT_ATOMS: atom_id res chain seq x y z
N MET A 1 21.43 -4.16 47.69
CA MET A 1 21.66 -4.12 46.23
C MET A 1 20.39 -4.64 45.54
N PRO A 2 19.55 -3.79 44.94
CA PRO A 2 18.46 -4.31 44.13
C PRO A 2 19.00 -4.69 42.75
N SER A 3 18.67 -5.91 42.32
CA SER A 3 19.04 -6.47 41.02
C SER A 3 18.36 -5.69 39.89
N ASN A 4 19.14 -5.11 38.98
CA ASN A 4 18.63 -4.63 37.69
C ASN A 4 18.08 -5.84 36.91
N ARG A 5 16.76 -6.00 36.89
CA ARG A 5 16.11 -6.78 35.85
C ARG A 5 16.22 -5.97 34.57
N VAL A 6 17.06 -6.44 33.65
CA VAL A 6 17.04 -5.97 32.27
C VAL A 6 15.69 -6.41 31.71
N ASP A 7 14.80 -5.44 31.46
CA ASP A 7 13.54 -5.70 30.77
C ASP A 7 13.87 -6.35 29.42
N LYS A 8 13.44 -7.60 29.25
CA LYS A 8 13.51 -8.29 27.95
C LYS A 8 12.73 -7.43 26.95
N PRO A 9 13.28 -7.11 25.77
CA PRO A 9 12.48 -6.48 24.73
C PRO A 9 11.28 -7.38 24.44
N GLU A 10 10.08 -6.84 24.62
CA GLU A 10 8.83 -7.50 24.25
C GLU A 10 8.93 -7.92 22.78
N VAL A 11 8.86 -9.22 22.52
CA VAL A 11 8.78 -9.76 21.17
C VAL A 11 7.38 -9.43 20.65
N SER A 12 7.26 -8.24 20.10
CA SER A 12 6.05 -7.77 19.42
C SER A 12 5.97 -8.44 18.06
N ASP A 13 4.98 -9.33 17.86
CA ASP A 13 4.62 -9.82 16.54
C ASP A 13 4.27 -8.64 15.63
N ASN A 14 5.10 -8.41 14.62
CA ASN A 14 4.96 -7.28 13.70
C ASN A 14 4.10 -7.61 12.47
N VAL A 15 3.63 -8.86 12.36
CA VAL A 15 2.75 -9.33 11.28
C VAL A 15 1.32 -9.43 11.81
N LYS A 16 0.38 -8.76 11.14
CA LYS A 16 -1.06 -8.81 11.45
C LYS A 16 -1.83 -9.22 10.20
N VAL A 17 -2.78 -10.14 10.36
CA VAL A 17 -3.64 -10.62 9.29
C VAL A 17 -5.06 -10.12 9.53
N VAL A 18 -5.63 -9.44 8.53
CA VAL A 18 -7.02 -8.97 8.54
C VAL A 18 -7.76 -9.64 7.40
N VAL A 19 -8.91 -10.23 7.70
CA VAL A 19 -9.77 -10.90 6.72
C VAL A 19 -10.90 -9.96 6.32
N ARG A 20 -11.08 -9.74 5.01
CA ARG A 20 -12.18 -8.97 4.44
C ARG A 20 -13.00 -9.88 3.54
N CYS A 21 -14.31 -9.93 3.77
CA CYS A 21 -15.26 -10.54 2.85
C CYS A 21 -15.98 -9.42 2.09
N ARG A 22 -16.06 -9.52 0.76
CA ARG A 22 -16.90 -8.60 -0.02
C ARG A 22 -18.32 -9.13 -0.17
N PRO A 23 -19.33 -8.26 -0.31
CA PRO A 23 -20.67 -8.67 -0.69
C PRO A 23 -20.68 -9.38 -2.06
N LEU A 24 -21.69 -10.22 -2.27
CA LEU A 24 -21.96 -10.80 -3.59
C LEU A 24 -22.33 -9.70 -4.59
N ASN A 25 -21.77 -9.78 -5.79
CA ASN A 25 -22.14 -8.92 -6.91
C ASN A 25 -23.46 -9.39 -7.55
N GLU A 26 -24.04 -8.58 -8.45
CA GLU A 26 -25.34 -8.87 -9.07
C GLU A 26 -25.33 -10.18 -9.87
N LYS A 27 -24.26 -10.46 -10.61
CA LYS A 27 -24.12 -11.71 -11.37
C LYS A 27 -24.14 -12.94 -10.46
N GLU A 28 -23.43 -12.87 -9.34
CA GLU A 28 -23.38 -13.94 -8.34
C GLU A 28 -24.74 -14.15 -7.67
N LYS A 29 -25.49 -13.08 -7.41
CA LYS A 29 -26.87 -13.16 -6.90
C LYS A 29 -27.80 -13.81 -7.92
N ILE A 30 -27.70 -13.43 -9.20
CA ILE A 30 -28.49 -14.02 -10.29
C ILE A 30 -28.16 -15.51 -10.46
N MET A 31 -26.90 -15.90 -10.30
CA MET A 31 -26.44 -17.30 -10.34
C MET A 31 -26.83 -18.10 -9.08
N GLY A 32 -27.52 -17.49 -8.11
CA GLY A 32 -28.02 -18.16 -6.92
C GLY A 32 -26.94 -18.48 -5.87
N TYR A 33 -25.77 -17.84 -5.95
CA TYR A 33 -24.73 -18.00 -4.92
C TYR A 33 -25.19 -17.42 -3.59
N LYS A 34 -24.76 -18.08 -2.50
CA LYS A 34 -25.11 -17.70 -1.13
C LYS A 34 -23.86 -17.23 -0.38
N GLN A 35 -24.04 -16.30 0.54
CA GLN A 35 -22.97 -15.87 1.43
C GLN A 35 -22.58 -17.03 2.35
N ALA A 36 -21.29 -17.36 2.38
CA ALA A 36 -20.76 -18.48 3.16
C ALA A 36 -20.12 -18.05 4.49
N VAL A 37 -19.82 -16.76 4.67
CA VAL A 37 -19.11 -16.22 5.84
C VAL A 37 -19.76 -14.92 6.29
N THR A 38 -19.99 -14.76 7.58
CA THR A 38 -20.43 -13.51 8.22
C THR A 38 -19.24 -12.91 8.97
N VAL A 39 -18.93 -11.64 8.73
CA VAL A 39 -17.79 -10.94 9.36
C VAL A 39 -18.34 -9.94 10.37
N ASP A 40 -17.80 -9.98 11.60
CA ASP A 40 -18.07 -8.98 12.64
C ASP A 40 -17.10 -7.80 12.48
N GLU A 41 -17.65 -6.59 12.28
CA GLU A 41 -16.92 -5.40 11.83
C GLU A 41 -16.44 -4.47 12.96
N ILE A 42 -16.65 -4.83 14.24
CA ILE A 42 -16.57 -3.89 15.39
C ILE A 42 -15.19 -3.19 15.56
N ARG A 43 -14.11 -3.62 14.90
CA ARG A 43 -12.78 -3.00 15.04
C ARG A 43 -12.04 -2.69 13.74
N GLY A 44 -12.73 -2.53 12.61
CA GLY A 44 -12.19 -2.41 11.24
C GLY A 44 -11.16 -1.30 10.90
N THR A 45 -10.44 -0.75 11.88
CA THR A 45 -9.38 0.26 11.72
C THR A 45 -7.99 -0.35 11.97
N ILE A 46 -7.11 -0.21 10.98
CA ILE A 46 -5.66 -0.41 11.14
C ILE A 46 -5.02 0.98 11.30
N THR A 47 -4.70 1.37 12.53
CA THR A 47 -3.96 2.62 12.79
C THR A 47 -2.47 2.31 12.91
N VAL A 48 -1.65 2.93 12.06
CA VAL A 48 -0.18 2.77 12.08
C VAL A 48 0.44 3.92 12.88
N ASN A 49 0.71 3.70 14.17
CA ASN A 49 1.40 4.66 15.03
C ASN A 49 2.77 4.12 15.44
N LYS A 50 3.80 4.34 14.60
CA LYS A 50 5.22 4.31 15.00
C LYS A 50 6.07 4.95 13.89
N VAL A 51 6.84 5.97 14.23
CA VAL A 51 7.79 6.61 13.32
C VAL A 51 9.07 5.74 13.27
N ASP A 52 9.77 5.74 12.15
CA ASP A 52 11.11 5.11 11.93
C ASP A 52 11.17 3.61 11.60
N LEU A 53 10.14 2.99 11.00
CA LEU A 53 10.21 1.61 10.51
C LEU A 53 9.59 1.44 9.11
N ILE A 54 10.17 0.54 8.31
CA ILE A 54 9.60 0.10 7.03
C ILE A 54 8.29 -0.67 7.31
N ARG A 55 7.23 -0.32 6.58
CA ARG A 55 5.92 -0.98 6.68
C ARG A 55 5.48 -1.47 5.32
N THR A 56 4.96 -2.70 5.29
CA THR A 56 4.47 -3.33 4.07
C THR A 56 3.04 -3.82 4.30
N ILE A 57 2.15 -3.50 3.36
CA ILE A 57 0.76 -3.97 3.35
C ILE A 57 0.57 -4.85 2.12
N PHE A 58 0.08 -6.07 2.32
CA PHE A 58 -0.27 -6.99 1.25
C PHE A 58 -1.79 -7.13 1.15
N ALA A 59 -2.29 -7.19 -0.08
CA ALA A 59 -3.66 -7.60 -0.38
C ALA A 59 -3.63 -8.88 -1.21
N TYR A 60 -4.22 -9.95 -0.70
CA TYR A 60 -4.21 -11.27 -1.30
C TYR A 60 -5.63 -11.81 -1.54
N GLY A 61 -5.78 -12.68 -2.53
CA GLY A 61 -7.05 -13.32 -2.91
C GLY A 61 -7.18 -13.54 -4.42
N GLN A 62 -8.18 -14.33 -4.83
CA GLN A 62 -8.44 -14.61 -6.25
C GLN A 62 -8.90 -13.37 -7.03
N THR A 63 -8.86 -13.41 -8.36
CA THR A 63 -9.50 -12.38 -9.21
C THR A 63 -10.96 -12.17 -8.80
N GLY A 64 -11.37 -10.91 -8.73
CA GLY A 64 -12.73 -10.56 -8.34
C GLY A 64 -13.01 -10.56 -6.84
N THR A 65 -12.06 -10.89 -5.94
CA THR A 65 -12.32 -10.84 -4.48
C THR A 65 -12.25 -9.44 -3.85
N GLY A 66 -11.98 -8.41 -4.66
CA GLY A 66 -11.99 -7.01 -4.21
C GLY A 66 -10.65 -6.46 -3.74
N LYS A 67 -9.51 -7.09 -4.06
CA LYS A 67 -8.16 -6.59 -3.72
C LYS A 67 -7.94 -5.13 -4.15
N THR A 68 -8.19 -4.82 -5.43
CA THR A 68 -8.06 -3.47 -5.99
C THR A 68 -8.99 -2.49 -5.29
N PHE A 69 -10.23 -2.92 -4.99
CA PHE A 69 -11.16 -2.09 -4.23
C PHE A 69 -10.67 -1.82 -2.80
N THR A 70 -10.06 -2.79 -2.12
CA THR A 70 -9.48 -2.57 -0.78
C THR A 70 -8.33 -1.57 -0.84
N MET A 71 -7.40 -1.75 -1.78
CA MET A 71 -6.17 -0.96 -1.83
C MET A 71 -6.39 0.43 -2.42
N GLU A 72 -7.20 0.57 -3.45
CA GLU A 72 -7.42 1.85 -4.14
C GLU A 72 -8.82 2.40 -3.95
N GLY A 73 -9.83 1.52 -3.95
CA GLY A 73 -11.23 1.91 -3.84
C GLY A 73 -11.72 2.67 -5.07
N VAL A 74 -12.71 3.55 -4.87
CA VAL A 74 -13.25 4.45 -5.90
C VAL A 74 -12.72 5.86 -5.63
N ARG A 75 -11.71 6.30 -6.39
CA ARG A 75 -10.97 7.55 -6.11
C ARG A 75 -11.87 8.80 -6.05
N ALA A 76 -12.89 8.85 -6.91
CA ALA A 76 -13.82 9.96 -7.02
C ALA A 76 -14.85 10.05 -5.87
N VAL A 77 -15.02 8.98 -5.08
CA VAL A 77 -16.02 8.90 -4.00
C VAL A 77 -15.27 8.78 -2.67
N PRO A 78 -15.16 9.86 -1.86
CA PRO A 78 -14.36 9.89 -0.64
C PRO A 78 -14.61 8.71 0.31
N GLU A 79 -15.87 8.31 0.48
CA GLU A 79 -16.32 7.24 1.39
C GLU A 79 -15.89 5.84 0.91
N LEU A 80 -15.56 5.72 -0.38
CA LEU A 80 -15.16 4.46 -1.01
C LEU A 80 -13.68 4.42 -1.36
N ARG A 81 -12.88 5.41 -0.93
CA ARG A 81 -11.42 5.41 -1.11
C ARG A 81 -10.78 4.28 -0.32
N GLY A 82 -9.82 3.60 -0.95
CA GLY A 82 -9.09 2.48 -0.36
C GLY A 82 -7.92 2.90 0.53
N ILE A 83 -7.13 1.91 0.93
CA ILE A 83 -5.97 2.09 1.83
C ILE A 83 -4.95 3.10 1.28
N ILE A 84 -4.58 3.01 0.00
CA ILE A 84 -3.55 3.84 -0.64
C ILE A 84 -3.91 5.34 -0.56
N PRO A 85 -5.02 5.82 -1.15
CA PRO A 85 -5.35 7.25 -1.13
C PRO A 85 -5.57 7.78 0.29
N ASN A 86 -6.17 7.00 1.19
CA ASN A 86 -6.37 7.40 2.58
C ASN A 86 -5.04 7.50 3.35
N SER A 87 -4.09 6.60 3.09
CA SER A 87 -2.75 6.64 3.70
C SER A 87 -1.99 7.89 3.27
N PHE A 88 -2.02 8.23 1.98
CA PHE A 88 -1.37 9.45 1.49
C PHE A 88 -2.03 10.72 2.02
N ALA A 89 -3.36 10.78 2.04
CA ALA A 89 -4.08 11.91 2.65
C ALA A 89 -3.67 12.11 4.11
N HIS A 90 -3.53 11.02 4.86
CA HIS A 90 -3.05 11.05 6.24
C HIS A 90 -1.60 11.54 6.37
N VAL A 91 -0.68 11.04 5.52
CA VAL A 91 0.73 11.47 5.51
C VAL A 91 0.85 12.96 5.18
N PHE A 92 0.24 13.42 4.09
CA PHE A 92 0.29 14.84 3.72
C PHE A 92 -0.45 15.73 4.72
N GLY A 93 -1.51 15.22 5.37
CA GLY A 93 -2.17 15.91 6.48
C GLY A 93 -1.27 16.08 7.71
N HIS A 94 -0.33 15.16 7.97
CA HIS A 94 0.68 15.31 9.01
C HIS A 94 1.78 16.29 8.61
N ILE A 95 2.25 16.21 7.37
CA ILE A 95 3.26 17.12 6.81
C ILE A 95 2.75 18.56 6.87
N ALA A 96 1.49 18.81 6.48
CA ALA A 96 0.88 20.14 6.49
C ALA A 96 0.70 20.73 7.91
N LYS A 97 0.74 19.90 8.95
CA LYS A 97 0.64 20.33 10.36
C LYS A 97 2.00 20.41 11.06
N ALA A 98 3.07 19.98 10.40
CA ALA A 98 4.41 20.06 10.97
C ALA A 98 4.87 21.53 11.04
N GLY A 99 5.76 21.83 11.99
CA GLY A 99 6.32 23.17 12.14
C GLY A 99 7.23 23.55 10.97
N ASP A 100 7.46 24.86 10.80
CA ASP A 100 8.29 25.43 9.72
C ASP A 100 9.78 25.03 9.80
N ASP A 101 10.20 24.45 10.92
CA ASP A 101 11.55 23.92 11.15
C ASP A 101 11.80 22.56 10.48
N THR A 102 10.74 21.89 10.02
CA THR A 102 10.83 20.53 9.47
C THR A 102 10.57 20.52 7.98
N ARG A 103 11.51 19.96 7.21
CA ARG A 103 11.36 19.78 5.75
C ARG A 103 11.13 18.32 5.42
N PHE A 104 10.15 18.06 4.56
CA PHE A 104 9.81 16.70 4.11
C PHE A 104 10.12 16.54 2.63
N LEU A 105 10.66 15.38 2.27
CA LEU A 105 10.82 14.95 0.88
C LEU A 105 10.13 13.59 0.72
N VAL A 106 9.00 13.58 0.01
CA VAL A 106 8.26 12.34 -0.27
C VAL A 106 8.59 11.88 -1.68
N ARG A 107 9.11 10.65 -1.80
CA ARG A 107 9.40 10.01 -3.08
C ARG A 107 8.54 8.76 -3.26
N VAL A 108 8.04 8.57 -4.47
CA VAL A 108 7.20 7.43 -4.84
C VAL A 108 7.74 6.75 -6.07
N SER A 109 7.75 5.42 -6.02
CA SER A 109 8.03 4.52 -7.13
C SER A 109 6.85 3.57 -7.30
N TYR A 110 6.56 3.16 -8.53
CA TYR A 110 5.47 2.26 -8.83
C TYR A 110 5.88 1.27 -9.91
N LEU A 111 5.74 -0.02 -9.62
CA LEU A 111 6.19 -1.11 -10.47
C LEU A 111 5.19 -2.26 -10.47
N GLU A 112 5.27 -3.08 -11.49
CA GLU A 112 4.64 -4.39 -11.52
C GLU A 112 5.69 -5.50 -11.63
N ILE A 113 5.33 -6.67 -11.11
CA ILE A 113 6.02 -7.92 -11.41
C ILE A 113 5.05 -8.74 -12.24
N TYR A 114 5.37 -8.96 -13.51
CA TYR A 114 4.53 -9.70 -14.44
C TYR A 114 5.37 -10.75 -15.16
N ASN A 115 4.97 -12.03 -15.07
CA ASN A 115 5.72 -13.14 -15.63
C ASN A 115 7.19 -13.15 -15.15
N GLU A 116 7.39 -13.01 -13.83
CA GLU A 116 8.72 -12.92 -13.19
C GLU A 116 9.60 -11.75 -13.66
N GLU A 117 9.04 -10.79 -14.41
CA GLU A 117 9.74 -9.59 -14.88
C GLU A 117 9.29 -8.36 -14.09
N VAL A 118 10.26 -7.62 -13.56
CA VAL A 118 10.03 -6.32 -12.92
C VAL A 118 9.93 -5.24 -13.99
N ARG A 119 8.87 -4.41 -13.93
CA ARG A 119 8.64 -3.30 -14.87
C ARG A 119 8.27 -2.03 -14.14
N ASP A 120 8.82 -0.91 -14.59
CA ASP A 120 8.56 0.41 -14.02
C ASP A 120 7.31 1.03 -14.64
N LEU A 121 6.24 1.14 -13.85
CA LEU A 121 4.97 1.70 -14.30
C LEU A 121 5.01 3.22 -14.52
N LEU A 122 6.06 3.89 -14.06
CA LEU A 122 6.26 5.34 -14.21
C LEU A 122 7.41 5.68 -15.16
N GLY A 123 8.10 4.68 -15.70
CA GLY A 123 9.18 4.82 -16.67
C GLY A 123 8.68 5.27 -18.05
N LYS A 124 9.60 5.76 -18.87
CA LYS A 124 9.29 6.10 -20.28
C LYS A 124 9.08 4.86 -21.14
N ASP A 125 9.83 3.80 -20.84
CA ASP A 125 9.77 2.52 -21.55
C ASP A 125 9.17 1.43 -20.65
N GLN A 126 7.92 1.05 -20.96
CA GLN A 126 7.17 0.01 -20.23
C GLN A 126 7.56 -1.42 -20.61
N MET A 127 8.42 -1.58 -21.63
CA MET A 127 8.95 -2.88 -22.05
C MET A 127 10.33 -3.14 -21.45
N GLN A 128 10.96 -2.13 -20.85
CA GLN A 128 12.22 -2.29 -20.14
C GLN A 128 12.04 -3.24 -18.95
N ARG A 129 12.88 -4.29 -18.92
CA ARG A 129 12.99 -5.19 -17.78
C ARG A 129 13.98 -4.59 -16.79
N LEU A 130 13.56 -4.43 -15.54
CA LEU A 130 14.43 -3.93 -14.49
C LEU A 130 15.13 -5.07 -13.74
N GLU A 131 16.38 -4.82 -13.36
CA GLU A 131 17.20 -5.77 -12.61
C GLU A 131 17.05 -5.55 -11.11
N VAL A 132 16.82 -6.65 -10.39
CA VAL A 132 16.93 -6.68 -8.93
C VAL A 132 18.40 -6.84 -8.56
N LYS A 133 18.91 -5.97 -7.69
CA LYS A 133 20.29 -5.97 -7.21
C LYS A 133 20.35 -5.91 -5.70
N GLU A 134 21.49 -6.30 -5.15
CA GLU A 134 21.74 -6.24 -3.72
C GLU A 134 22.96 -5.37 -3.44
N ARG A 135 22.88 -4.60 -2.36
CA ARG A 135 23.97 -3.81 -1.82
C ARG A 135 24.04 -4.00 -0.30
N PRO A 136 25.23 -4.13 0.30
CA PRO A 136 25.36 -4.35 1.75
C PRO A 136 24.74 -3.25 2.63
N ASP A 137 24.66 -2.01 2.15
CA ASP A 137 24.20 -0.85 2.90
C ASP A 137 22.69 -0.56 2.79
N VAL A 138 22.07 -0.94 1.67
CA VAL A 138 20.64 -0.65 1.38
C VAL A 138 19.80 -1.93 1.32
N GLY A 139 20.44 -3.10 1.20
CA GLY A 139 19.79 -4.38 0.95
C GLY A 139 19.41 -4.54 -0.53
N VAL A 140 18.28 -5.21 -0.77
CA VAL A 140 17.76 -5.47 -2.12
C VAL A 140 17.07 -4.23 -2.68
N TYR A 141 17.42 -3.84 -3.90
CA TYR A 141 16.85 -2.70 -4.61
C TYR A 141 16.68 -3.02 -6.10
N ILE A 142 15.88 -2.21 -6.78
CA ILE A 142 15.65 -2.33 -8.22
C ILE A 142 16.46 -1.25 -8.91
N LYS A 143 17.39 -1.67 -9.76
CA LYS A 143 18.24 -0.75 -10.52
C LYS A 143 17.37 0.00 -11.54
N ASP A 144 17.61 1.29 -11.65
CA ASP A 144 16.95 2.19 -12.62
C ASP A 144 15.43 2.36 -12.44
N LEU A 145 14.87 1.95 -11.28
CA LEU A 145 13.48 2.21 -10.95
C LEU A 145 13.24 3.72 -10.77
N SER A 146 12.28 4.26 -11.52
CA SER A 146 11.93 5.67 -11.42
C SER A 146 11.37 6.01 -10.03
N GLY A 147 11.81 7.16 -9.50
CA GLY A 147 11.31 7.70 -8.24
C GLY A 147 10.95 9.17 -8.39
N TYR A 148 9.67 9.49 -8.23
CA TYR A 148 9.11 10.83 -8.41
C TYR A 148 8.91 11.51 -7.07
N VAL A 149 9.17 12.82 -7.03
CA VAL A 149 8.85 13.65 -5.86
C VAL A 149 7.38 14.05 -5.94
N VAL A 150 6.67 13.89 -4.83
CA VAL A 150 5.25 14.22 -4.70
C VAL A 150 5.07 15.18 -3.53
N ASN A 151 4.27 16.23 -3.72
CA ASN A 151 4.13 17.30 -2.73
C ASN A 151 2.75 17.36 -2.08
N ASN A 152 1.76 16.69 -2.67
CA ASN A 152 0.38 16.68 -2.18
C ASN A 152 -0.38 15.43 -2.68
N ALA A 153 -1.64 15.33 -2.27
CA ALA A 153 -2.54 14.24 -2.67
C ALA A 153 -2.88 14.24 -4.17
N ASP A 154 -2.93 15.39 -4.83
CA ASP A 154 -3.24 15.46 -6.27
C ASP A 154 -2.09 14.90 -7.12
N ASP A 155 -0.83 15.15 -6.72
CA ASP A 155 0.35 14.54 -7.33
C ASP A 155 0.27 13.01 -7.24
N MET A 156 -0.19 12.48 -6.10
CA MET A 156 -0.39 11.05 -5.92
C MET A 156 -1.45 10.48 -6.85
N ASP A 157 -2.59 11.16 -7.01
CA ASP A 157 -3.64 10.72 -7.92
C ASP A 157 -3.16 10.69 -9.38
N ARG A 158 -2.30 11.65 -9.77
CA ARG A 158 -1.65 11.65 -11.10
C ARG A 158 -0.71 10.47 -11.28
N ILE A 159 0.18 10.22 -10.32
CA ILE A 159 1.13 9.10 -10.35
C ILE A 159 0.39 7.76 -10.40
N MET A 160 -0.63 7.59 -9.58
CA MET A 160 -1.46 6.38 -9.56
C MET A 160 -2.22 6.22 -10.88
N THR A 161 -2.74 7.29 -11.48
CA THR A 161 -3.42 7.23 -12.78
C THR A 161 -2.45 6.85 -13.91
N LEU A 162 -1.25 7.42 -13.92
CA LEU A 162 -0.20 7.10 -14.88
C LEU A 162 0.20 5.63 -14.79
N GLY A 163 0.53 5.14 -13.60
CA GLY A 163 0.95 3.75 -13.42
C GLY A 163 -0.13 2.74 -13.80
N HIS A 164 -1.40 3.06 -13.53
CA HIS A 164 -2.52 2.20 -13.95
C HIS A 164 -2.69 2.08 -15.46
N LYS A 165 -2.44 3.16 -16.22
CA LYS A 165 -2.51 3.12 -17.68
C LYS A 165 -1.43 2.22 -18.28
N ASN A 166 -0.30 2.11 -17.60
CA ASN A 166 0.86 1.36 -18.06
C ASN A 166 0.86 -0.11 -17.61
N ARG A 167 0.01 -0.45 -16.63
CA ARG A 167 -0.09 -1.80 -16.06
C ARG A 167 -0.60 -2.80 -17.09
N LYS A 168 0.02 -3.98 -17.15
CA LYS A 168 -0.46 -5.08 -18.01
C LYS A 168 -1.55 -5.91 -17.30
N TYR A 169 -2.53 -6.34 -18.10
CA TYR A 169 -3.60 -7.26 -17.70
C TYR A 169 -3.38 -8.64 -18.30
#